data_AF-A0A1Q5J4V3-F1
#
_entry.id   AF-A0A1Q5J4V3-F1
#
_cell.length_a   1.000
_cell.length_b   1.000
_cell.length_c   1.000
_cell.angle_alpha   90.00
_cell.angle_beta   90.00
_cell.angle_gamma   90.00
#
_symmetry.space_group_name_H-M   'P 1'
#
loop_
_entity.id
_entity.type
_entity.pdbx_description
1 polymer ?
#
loop_
_entity_poly.entity_id
_entity_poly.type
_entity_poly.pdbx_seq_one_letter_code
_entity_poly.pdbx_strand_id
1 'polypeptide(L)' 'MGAVEMSRAEAVALVQRVMDADYASEDEADAWLSRLDRALTCPSGHVSGLIFWPPERELSADEVVDQASACRAIAL' A
#
# COMPACT_ATOMS: atom_id res chain seq x y z
N MET A 1 -18.93 5.04 12.10
CA MET A 1 -17.51 5.27 12.44
C MET A 1 -16.90 5.95 11.25
N GLY A 2 -16.43 7.20 11.40
CA GLY A 2 -15.81 7.92 10.28
C GLY A 2 -14.64 7.11 9.77
N ALA A 3 -14.62 6.82 8.47
CA ALA A 3 -13.40 6.38 7.83
C ALA A 3 -12.39 7.49 8.09
N VAL A 4 -11.43 7.24 8.98
CA VAL A 4 -10.25 8.11 9.06
C VAL A 4 -9.64 8.01 7.69
N GLU A 5 -9.81 9.06 6.87
CA GLU A 5 -9.10 9.22 5.61
C GLU A 5 -7.62 9.11 5.97
N MET A 6 -7.02 7.97 5.59
CA MET A 6 -5.64 7.67 5.90
C MET A 6 -4.79 8.72 5.19
N SER A 7 -4.05 9.52 5.94
CA SER A 7 -3.19 10.54 5.34
C SER A 7 -2.06 9.87 4.56
N ARG A 8 -1.56 10.52 3.53
CA ARG A 8 -0.41 10.02 2.74
C ARG A 8 0.77 9.61 3.64
N ALA A 9 1.06 10.39 4.69
CA ALA A 9 2.11 10.08 5.65
C ALA A 9 1.85 8.77 6.43
N GLU A 10 0.59 8.49 6.78
CA GLU A 10 0.21 7.23 7.43
C GLU A 10 0.35 6.06 6.46
N ALA A 11 -0.04 6.26 5.19
CA ALA A 11 0.11 5.25 4.14
C ALA A 11 1.59 4.88 3.94
N VAL A 12 2.47 5.90 3.86
CA VAL A 12 3.92 5.69 3.73
C VAL A 12 4.46 4.93 4.94
N ALA A 13 4.09 5.32 6.15
CA ALA A 13 4.55 4.64 7.36
C ALA A 13 4.09 3.17 7.46
N LEU A 14 2.93 2.84 6.91
CA LEU A 14 2.45 1.45 6.87
C LEU A 14 3.16 0.64 5.79
N VAL A 15 3.38 1.22 4.60
CA VAL A 15 4.18 0.59 3.54
C VAL A 15 5.61 0.32 4.02
N GLN A 16 6.24 1.26 4.72
CA GLN A 16 7.57 1.06 5.30
C GLN A 16 7.60 -0.12 6.27
N ARG A 17 6.58 -0.27 7.13
CA ARG A 17 6.48 -1.42 8.04
C ARG A 17 6.32 -2.75 7.31
N VAL A 18 5.54 -2.78 6.23
CA VAL A 18 5.42 -3.98 5.39
C VAL A 18 6.75 -4.30 4.70
N MET A 19 7.47 -3.30 4.20
CA MET A 19 8.80 -3.48 3.60
C MET A 19 9.86 -3.97 4.60
N ASP A 20 9.79 -3.51 5.85
CA ASP A 20 10.68 -3.94 6.94
C ASP A 20 10.34 -5.35 7.46
N ALA A 21 9.27 -5.96 6.95
CA ALA A 21 8.67 -7.19 7.48
C ALA A 21 8.33 -7.10 8.98
N ASP A 22 7.96 -5.90 9.45
CA ASP A 22 7.58 -5.61 10.84
C ASP A 22 6.11 -6.02 11.09
N TYR A 23 5.76 -7.26 10.77
CA TYR A 23 4.45 -7.85 11.03
C TYR A 23 4.60 -9.21 11.70
N ALA A 24 3.68 -9.56 12.60
CA ALA A 24 3.76 -10.79 13.37
C ALA A 24 3.31 -12.03 12.58
N SER A 25 2.47 -11.84 11.54
CA SER A 25 1.91 -12.90 10.71
C SER A 25 1.58 -12.42 9.29
N GLU A 26 1.49 -13.35 8.35
CA GLU A 26 1.04 -13.09 6.97
C GLU A 26 -0.39 -12.52 6.92
N ASP A 27 -1.29 -12.98 7.80
CA ASP A 27 -2.65 -12.42 7.96
C ASP A 27 -2.65 -10.94 8.34
N GLU A 28 -1.69 -10.52 9.18
CA GLU A 28 -1.55 -9.13 9.58
C GLU A 28 -1.04 -8.27 8.41
N ALA A 29 -0.07 -8.79 7.65
CA ALA A 29 0.40 -8.15 6.43
C ALA A 29 -0.73 -7.98 5.40
N ASP A 30 -1.54 -9.02 5.18
CA ASP A 30 -2.68 -8.97 4.26
C ASP A 30 -3.73 -7.93 4.69
N ALA A 31 -4.04 -7.87 5.99
CA ALA A 31 -4.94 -6.86 6.55
C ALA A 31 -4.42 -5.43 6.36
N TRP A 32 -3.10 -5.22 6.51
CA TRP A 32 -2.47 -3.91 6.28
C TRP A 32 -2.47 -3.52 4.81
N LEU A 33 -2.19 -4.46 3.91
CA LEU A 33 -2.22 -4.26 2.47
C LEU A 33 -3.63 -3.94 1.97
N SER A 34 -4.63 -4.71 2.41
CA SER A 34 -6.05 -4.45 2.10
C SER A 34 -6.51 -3.07 2.58
N ARG A 35 -5.99 -2.60 3.73
CA ARG A 35 -6.27 -1.26 4.24
C ARG A 35 -5.62 -0.18 3.37
N LEU A 36 -4.39 -0.38 2.91
CA LEU A 36 -3.68 0.52 1.99
C LEU A 36 -4.40 0.60 0.64
N ASP A 37 -4.77 -0.53 0.04
CA ASP A 37 -5.47 -0.55 -1.24
C ASP A 37 -6.78 0.26 -1.16
N ARG A 38 -7.55 0.08 -0.08
CA ARG A 38 -8.79 0.84 0.13
C ARG A 38 -8.55 2.33 0.36
N ALA A 39 -7.52 2.70 1.12
CA ALA A 39 -7.17 4.09 1.39
C ALA A 39 -6.67 4.83 0.14
N LEU A 40 -5.91 4.14 -0.71
CA LEU A 40 -5.35 4.68 -1.94
C LEU A 40 -6.30 4.52 -3.13
N THR A 41 -7.53 4.02 -2.90
CA THR A 41 -8.53 3.75 -3.95
C THR A 41 -7.99 2.87 -5.09
N CYS A 42 -7.08 1.95 -4.75
CA CYS A 42 -6.47 0.99 -5.64
C CYS A 42 -7.26 -0.33 -5.67
N PRO A 43 -7.08 -1.14 -6.74
CA PRO A 43 -7.53 -2.52 -6.71
C PRO A 43 -6.75 -3.33 -5.66
N SER A 44 -7.41 -4.30 -5.04
CA SER A 44 -6.80 -5.20 -4.05
C SER A 44 -5.57 -5.88 -4.62
N GLY A 45 -4.46 -5.87 -3.88
CA GLY A 45 -3.20 -6.47 -4.27
C GLY A 45 -2.33 -5.61 -5.20
N HIS A 46 -2.74 -4.36 -5.48
CA HIS A 46 -1.89 -3.44 -6.25
C HIS A 46 -0.66 -3.02 -5.44
N VAL A 47 -0.88 -2.62 -4.17
CA VAL A 47 0.21 -2.20 -3.30
C VAL A 47 1.18 -3.34 -2.99
N SER A 48 0.67 -4.57 -2.79
CA SER A 48 1.53 -5.73 -2.57
C SER A 48 2.38 -6.07 -3.80
N GLY A 49 1.81 -5.95 -5.00
CA GLY A 49 2.55 -6.10 -6.25
C GLY A 49 3.71 -5.10 -6.37
N LEU A 50 3.51 -3.84 -5.96
CA LEU A 50 4.56 -2.82 -5.97
C LEU A 50 5.68 -3.07 -4.95
N ILE A 51 5.35 -3.66 -3.79
CA ILE A 51 6.32 -3.94 -2.72
C ILE A 51 7.12 -5.21 -3.03
N PHE A 52 6.43 -6.32 -3.36
CA PHE A 52 7.06 -7.63 -3.53
C PHE A 52 7.58 -7.86 -4.95
N TRP A 53 7.02 -7.17 -5.96
CA TRP A 53 7.33 -7.37 -7.38
C TRP A 53 7.52 -6.03 -8.12
N PRO A 54 8.52 -5.22 -7.74
CA PRO A 54 8.74 -3.93 -8.37
C PRO A 54 9.06 -4.09 -9.88
N PRO A 55 8.48 -3.25 -10.76
CA PRO A 55 8.54 -3.46 -12.21
C PRO A 55 9.93 -3.21 -12.83
N GLU A 56 10.72 -2.29 -12.27
CA GLU A 56 12.01 -1.89 -12.86
C GLU A 56 13.09 -1.48 -11.83
N ARG A 57 12.70 -0.88 -10.70
CA ARG A 57 13.62 -0.48 -9.62
C ARG A 57 13.00 -0.74 -8.25
N GLU A 58 13.85 -0.95 -7.25
CA GLU A 58 13.41 -0.92 -5.85
C GLU A 58 12.71 0.42 -5.56
N LEU A 59 11.42 0.33 -5.22
CA LEU A 59 10.61 1.49 -4.89
C LEU A 59 10.73 1.78 -3.39
N SER A 60 10.96 3.04 -3.05
CA SER A 60 10.81 3.49 -1.66
C SER A 60 9.34 3.52 -1.27
N ALA A 61 9.03 3.46 0.02
CA ALA A 61 7.65 3.50 0.48
C ALA A 61 6.88 4.76 0.02
N ASP A 62 7.57 5.90 -0.11
CA ASP A 62 6.99 7.13 -0.67
C ASP A 62 6.56 6.94 -2.13
N GLU A 63 7.44 6.34 -2.94
CA GLU A 63 7.21 6.05 -4.36
C GLU A 63 6.10 5.00 -4.54
N VAL A 64 6.04 3.98 -3.68
CA VAL A 64 4.94 3.00 -3.70
C VAL A 64 3.61 3.67 -3.46
N VAL A 65 3.52 4.57 -2.47
CA VAL A 65 2.29 5.31 -2.18
C VAL A 65 1.93 6.28 -3.31
N ASP A 66 2.93 6.92 -3.91
CA ASP A 66 2.73 7.82 -5.05
C ASP A 66 2.20 7.05 -6.27
N GLN A 67 2.83 5.92 -6.61
CA GLN A 67 2.44 5.04 -7.71
C GLN A 67 1.05 4.45 -7.49
N ALA A 68 0.75 4.00 -6.27
CA ALA A 68 -0.57 3.50 -5.91
C ALA A 68 -1.62 4.62 -5.96
N SER A 69 -1.37 5.81 -5.39
CA SER A 69 -2.29 6.94 -5.54
C SER A 69 -2.48 7.40 -6.99
N ALA A 70 -1.42 7.30 -7.80
CA ALA A 70 -1.47 7.59 -9.23
C ALA A 70 -2.25 6.53 -10.02
N CYS A 71 -2.44 5.34 -9.45
CA CYS A 71 -3.34 4.29 -9.93
C CYS A 71 -4.81 4.67 -9.66
N ARG A 72 -5.18 5.88 -10.08
CA ARG A 72 -6.53 6.41 -10.04
C ARG A 72 -7.37 5.57 -10.99
N ALA A 73 -8.01 4.55 -10.44
CA ALA A 73 -8.95 3.64 -11.07
C ALA A 73 -9.04 3.82 -12.58
N ILE A 74 -8.23 3.06 -13.33
CA ILE A 74 -8.65 2.69 -14.68
C ILE A 74 -9.92 1.87 -14.41
N ALA A 75 -11.07 2.55 -14.43
CA ALA A 75 -12.37 1.94 -14.28
C ALA A 75 -12.50 0.91 -15.40
N LEU A 76 -12.31 -0.36 -15.06
CA LEU A 76 -12.64 -1.51 -15.89
C LEU A 76 -14.05 -1.98 -15.53
#